data_AF-A0A9P5BEG6-F1
#
_entry.id   AF-A0A9P5BEG6-F1
#
_cell.length_a   1.000
_cell.length_b   1.000
_cell.length_c   1.000
_cell.angle_alpha   90.00
_cell.angle_beta   90.00
_cell.angle_gamma   90.00
#
_symmetry.space_group_name_H-M   'P 1'
#
loop_
_entity.id
_entity.type
_entity.pdbx_description
1 polymer ?
#
loop_
_entity_poly.entity_id
_entity_poly.type
_entity_poly.pdbx_seq_one_letter_code
_entity_poly.pdbx_strand_id
1 'polypeptide(L)'
;MAHAFDISPEKRASRINFIWRQLFVTPPPVSSDEINLAGRTALVTGATGGIGLEITRQLLGLGCKVIMGVRDERKGESVRQDLTQEGNLDHDMVQVWKLDLSSYQSIIAFAANAKSLDNLNIAILNAGIYKVSEAFSSTGYEEGIQINYLSNILLLISLLPIIKKNTPAGETGHICLVSSDTAARAKFEERTSKPLLPAFKKPMKTWDMGERYGMTKLLGQLFLTALSKRVPSVTLSCANPGLCGGGSDLAREATGILRLAHKIQCLLLSRTCAVGARTIVHSITTLHRQAHGHYVEGDKIQPMAPILYQDEGTELAERLYEETLDELSFAGYGTYMATMALPTTPLFEFHYEHDGRLVVRETHYAENKLVQDGRHIHCGQTEYFQVESGTLAVIRNGKKSILTKGGGIIKIPPGTRHRFWAEAPVKADLVFRVWVEPQDLERGFDEAFLRNYLGYLRDCEDQNIQPSVFQLALLGWNGDTLLSPPWWVPLWMLRLFHFILAHILGRLFFGYQASYEEYSPKITTDAGILKKRL
;
A
#
# COMPACT_ATOMS: atom_id res chain seq x y z
N MET A 1 -5.13 -4.21 9.32
CA MET A 1 -5.25 -3.67 10.70
C MET A 1 -4.24 -2.53 10.85
N ALA A 2 -4.51 -1.55 11.72
CA ALA A 2 -3.54 -0.52 12.02
C ALA A 2 -2.30 -1.15 12.69
N HIS A 3 -1.11 -0.88 12.15
CA HIS A 3 0.14 -1.28 12.80
C HIS A 3 0.17 -0.66 14.20
N ALA A 4 0.39 -1.46 15.24
CA ALA A 4 0.55 -0.92 16.60
C ALA A 4 1.88 -0.17 16.67
N PHE A 5 1.83 1.14 16.91
CA PHE A 5 3.02 1.97 17.07
C PHE A 5 3.41 2.06 18.54
N ASP A 6 4.70 2.11 18.82
CA ASP A 6 5.24 2.36 20.16
C ASP A 6 5.11 3.84 20.59
N ILE A 7 4.64 4.69 19.67
CA ILE A 7 4.46 6.13 19.87
C ILE A 7 3.19 6.61 19.15
N SER A 8 2.44 7.53 19.77
CA SER A 8 1.27 8.12 19.09
C SER A 8 1.69 9.00 17.91
N PRO A 9 0.85 9.15 16.87
CA PRO A 9 1.14 10.03 15.75
C PRO A 9 1.48 11.47 16.16
N GLU A 10 0.79 12.03 17.14
CA GLU A 10 0.97 13.40 17.64
C GLU A 10 2.31 13.55 18.37
N LYS A 11 2.64 12.59 19.25
CA LYS A 11 3.90 12.61 19.99
C LYS A 11 5.09 12.47 19.04
N ARG A 12 4.97 11.62 18.01
CA ARG A 12 5.97 11.45 16.94
C ARG A 12 6.15 12.72 16.11
N ALA A 13 5.05 13.42 15.80
CA ALA A 13 5.05 14.66 15.04
C ALA A 13 5.60 15.88 15.83
N SER A 14 5.78 15.77 17.14
CA SER A 14 6.20 16.89 17.98
C SER A 14 7.63 17.36 17.67
N ARG A 15 7.87 18.67 17.85
CA ARG A 15 9.22 19.26 17.67
C ARG A 15 10.25 18.66 18.63
N ILE A 16 9.82 18.33 19.84
CA ILE A 16 10.68 17.71 20.86
C ILE A 16 11.15 16.33 20.39
N ASN A 17 10.22 15.51 19.88
CA ASN A 17 10.59 14.19 19.37
C ASN A 17 11.48 14.27 18.13
N PHE A 18 11.19 15.21 17.20
CA PHE A 18 12.07 15.49 16.07
C PHE A 18 13.50 15.83 16.50
N ILE A 19 13.67 16.77 17.45
CA ILE A 19 14.99 17.15 17.97
C ILE A 19 15.67 15.95 18.64
N TRP A 20 14.94 15.20 19.46
CA TRP A 20 15.49 14.01 20.11
C TRP A 20 16.00 12.98 19.10
N ARG A 21 15.24 12.67 18.05
CA ARG A 21 15.67 11.74 16.99
C ARG A 21 16.91 12.24 16.26
N GLN A 22 16.99 13.54 15.98
CA GLN A 22 18.13 14.11 15.29
C GLN A 22 19.43 14.01 16.09
N LEU A 23 19.34 14.15 17.41
CA LEU A 23 20.51 14.14 18.30
C LEU A 23 20.89 12.74 18.80
N PHE A 24 19.91 11.84 18.98
CA PHE A 24 20.14 10.60 19.73
C PHE A 24 19.79 9.32 18.98
N VAL A 25 19.15 9.39 17.81
CA VAL A 25 18.94 8.22 16.95
C VAL A 25 19.98 8.27 15.84
N THR A 26 20.53 7.12 15.46
CA THR A 26 21.34 6.97 14.24
C THR A 26 20.94 5.67 13.58
N PRO A 27 20.29 5.72 12.40
CA PRO A 27 19.95 4.50 11.67
C PRO A 27 21.22 3.68 11.39
N PRO A 28 21.19 2.36 11.63
CA PRO A 28 22.33 1.49 11.37
C PRO A 28 22.60 1.40 9.86
N PRO A 29 23.87 1.20 9.45
CA PRO A 29 24.16 0.84 8.08
C PRO A 29 23.56 -0.54 7.77
N VAL A 30 23.16 -0.76 6.51
CA VAL A 30 22.79 -2.10 6.03
C VAL A 30 24.06 -2.81 5.59
N SER A 31 24.33 -3.98 6.16
CA SER A 31 25.54 -4.76 5.83
C SER A 31 25.35 -5.58 4.56
N SER A 32 26.37 -5.63 3.70
CA SER A 32 26.43 -6.52 2.54
C SER A 32 26.50 -8.00 2.92
N ASP A 33 26.89 -8.32 4.16
CA ASP A 33 26.89 -9.68 4.70
C ASP A 33 25.46 -10.18 5.01
N GLU A 34 24.54 -9.26 5.29
CA GLU A 34 23.15 -9.55 5.64
C GLU A 34 22.23 -9.45 4.42
N ILE A 35 22.47 -8.44 3.57
CA ILE A 35 21.63 -8.13 2.41
C ILE A 35 22.49 -8.07 1.15
N ASN A 36 22.11 -8.85 0.14
CA ASN A 36 22.74 -8.82 -1.18
C ASN A 36 21.68 -8.50 -2.26
N LEU A 37 21.93 -7.45 -3.05
CA LEU A 37 21.05 -6.98 -4.12
C LEU A 37 21.63 -7.26 -5.52
N ALA A 38 22.64 -8.13 -5.63
CA ALA A 38 23.20 -8.58 -6.90
C ALA A 38 22.11 -9.08 -7.87
N GLY A 39 22.22 -8.69 -9.13
CA GLY A 39 21.23 -9.01 -10.18
C GLY A 39 20.00 -8.10 -10.21
N ARG A 40 19.76 -7.29 -9.16
CA ARG A 40 18.67 -6.30 -9.14
C ARG A 40 19.14 -4.95 -9.68
N THR A 41 18.21 -4.22 -10.31
CA THR A 41 18.39 -2.82 -10.70
C THR A 41 17.47 -1.91 -9.87
N ALA A 42 18.04 -0.80 -9.40
CA ALA A 42 17.33 0.27 -8.70
C ALA A 42 17.35 1.58 -9.49
N LEU A 43 16.21 2.26 -9.56
CA LEU A 43 16.14 3.67 -9.96
C LEU A 43 16.30 4.57 -8.73
N VAL A 44 17.18 5.57 -8.81
CA VAL A 44 17.28 6.64 -7.81
C VAL A 44 17.10 8.00 -8.50
N THR A 45 16.06 8.74 -8.13
CA THR A 45 15.84 10.10 -8.67
C THR A 45 16.59 11.15 -7.85
N GLY A 46 17.14 12.17 -8.52
CA GLY A 46 17.91 13.21 -7.82
C GLY A 46 19.24 12.69 -7.24
N ALA A 47 19.87 11.76 -7.95
CA ALA A 47 21.06 11.03 -7.51
C ALA A 47 22.39 11.81 -7.63
N THR A 48 22.39 13.03 -8.16
CA THR A 48 23.63 13.81 -8.43
C THR A 48 24.18 14.59 -7.23
N GLY A 49 23.63 14.38 -6.04
CA GLY A 49 24.08 15.04 -4.82
C GLY A 49 23.26 14.66 -3.59
N GLY A 50 23.74 15.08 -2.42
CA GLY A 50 23.06 14.90 -1.14
C GLY A 50 22.62 13.47 -0.87
N ILE A 51 21.37 13.32 -0.41
CA ILE A 51 20.79 12.05 0.02
C ILE A 51 20.70 11.06 -1.16
N GLY A 52 20.35 11.52 -2.36
CA GLY A 52 20.24 10.66 -3.55
C GLY A 52 21.57 10.03 -3.96
N LEU A 53 22.67 10.80 -3.85
CA LEU A 53 24.02 10.29 -4.09
C LEU A 53 24.40 9.21 -3.08
N GLU A 54 24.11 9.44 -1.79
CA GLU A 54 24.45 8.48 -0.74
C GLU A 54 23.58 7.22 -0.77
N ILE A 55 22.31 7.33 -1.18
CA ILE A 55 21.47 6.16 -1.48
C ILE A 55 22.13 5.35 -2.61
N THR A 56 22.53 6.03 -3.70
CA THR A 56 23.18 5.37 -4.84
C THR A 56 24.44 4.63 -4.41
N ARG A 57 25.33 5.28 -3.64
CA ARG A 57 26.56 4.67 -3.13
C ARG A 57 26.27 3.44 -2.25
N GLN A 58 25.27 3.53 -1.36
CA GLN A 58 24.91 2.41 -0.49
C GLN A 58 24.32 1.23 -1.26
N LEU A 59 23.46 1.47 -2.25
CA LEU A 59 22.91 0.40 -3.09
C LEU A 59 23.99 -0.31 -3.91
N LEU A 60 24.94 0.45 -4.46
CA LEU A 60 26.10 -0.12 -5.17
C LEU A 60 26.95 -0.98 -4.24
N GLY A 61 27.16 -0.55 -2.99
CA GLY A 61 27.84 -1.33 -1.96
C GLY A 61 27.13 -2.64 -1.59
N LEU A 62 25.81 -2.73 -1.82
CA LEU A 62 25.03 -3.97 -1.68
C LEU A 62 24.97 -4.80 -2.98
N GLY A 63 25.75 -4.43 -4.00
CA GLY A 63 25.80 -5.12 -5.29
C GLY A 63 24.65 -4.79 -6.26
N CYS A 64 23.83 -3.78 -5.97
CA CYS A 64 22.71 -3.38 -6.83
C CYS A 64 23.20 -2.51 -7.99
N LYS A 65 22.71 -2.79 -9.22
CA LYS A 65 22.87 -1.88 -10.35
C LYS A 65 21.99 -0.65 -10.16
N VAL A 66 22.50 0.55 -10.39
CA VAL A 66 21.75 1.79 -10.17
C VAL A 66 21.58 2.59 -11.46
N ILE A 67 20.33 2.91 -11.78
CA ILE A 67 19.95 3.91 -12.77
C ILE A 67 19.73 5.24 -12.05
N MET A 68 20.60 6.21 -12.33
CA MET A 68 20.49 7.58 -11.84
C MET A 68 19.53 8.37 -12.75
N GLY A 69 18.33 8.66 -12.24
CA GLY A 69 17.38 9.55 -12.90
C GLY A 69 17.74 11.02 -12.64
N VAL A 70 18.25 11.72 -13.66
CA VAL A 70 18.84 13.06 -13.50
C VAL A 70 18.30 14.08 -14.51
N ARG A 71 18.18 15.33 -14.07
CA ARG A 71 17.82 16.45 -14.96
C ARG A 71 18.98 16.90 -15.84
N ASP A 72 20.20 16.95 -15.30
CA ASP A 72 21.41 17.33 -16.04
C ASP A 72 22.30 16.10 -16.22
N GLU A 73 22.34 15.58 -17.44
CA GLU A 73 23.09 14.36 -17.78
C GLU A 73 24.59 14.56 -17.69
N ARG A 74 25.11 15.77 -17.94
CA ARG A 74 26.56 16.03 -17.79
C ARG A 74 26.98 15.96 -16.34
N LYS A 75 26.19 16.57 -15.44
CA LYS A 75 26.41 16.43 -13.99
C LYS A 75 26.25 14.96 -13.55
N GLY A 76 25.25 14.27 -14.08
CA GLY A 76 25.04 12.84 -13.83
C GLY A 76 26.24 11.99 -14.22
N GLU A 77 26.78 12.19 -15.42
CA GLU A 77 27.92 11.43 -15.95
C GLU A 77 29.20 11.67 -15.15
N SER A 78 29.45 12.91 -14.71
CA SER A 78 30.55 13.21 -13.79
C SER A 78 30.43 12.40 -12.49
N VAL A 79 29.25 12.42 -11.86
CA VAL A 79 29.02 11.67 -10.61
C VAL A 79 29.10 10.16 -10.84
N ARG A 80 28.64 9.67 -12.00
CA ARG A 80 28.76 8.26 -12.40
C ARG A 80 30.22 7.82 -12.44
N GLN A 81 31.09 8.65 -13.03
CA GLN A 81 32.54 8.38 -13.11
C GLN A 81 33.16 8.33 -11.72
N ASP A 82 32.85 9.31 -10.86
CA ASP A 82 33.34 9.35 -9.47
C ASP A 82 32.92 8.07 -8.71
N LEU A 83 31.64 7.70 -8.76
CA LEU A 83 31.14 6.49 -8.09
C LEU A 83 31.77 5.19 -8.61
N THR A 84 31.97 5.09 -9.92
CA THR A 84 32.58 3.91 -10.56
C THR A 84 34.04 3.77 -10.13
N GLN A 85 34.78 4.89 -10.08
CA GLN A 85 36.17 4.92 -9.64
C GLN A 85 36.31 4.66 -8.14
N GLU A 86 35.51 5.33 -7.30
CA GLU A 86 35.50 5.17 -5.84
C GLU A 86 35.24 3.71 -5.43
N GLY A 87 34.30 3.04 -6.09
CA GLY A 87 33.88 1.68 -5.77
C GLY A 87 34.62 0.58 -6.53
N ASN A 88 35.52 0.93 -7.46
CA ASN A 88 36.12 -0.01 -8.42
C ASN A 88 35.07 -0.92 -9.09
N LEU A 89 33.99 -0.29 -9.57
CA LEU A 89 32.82 -0.98 -10.12
C LEU A 89 32.94 -1.14 -11.63
N ASP A 90 32.25 -2.13 -12.18
CA ASP A 90 32.06 -2.21 -13.63
C ASP A 90 31.26 -1.00 -14.14
N HIS A 91 31.59 -0.55 -15.36
CA HIS A 91 31.01 0.65 -15.95
C HIS A 91 29.49 0.60 -16.07
N ASP A 92 28.90 -0.58 -16.15
CA ASP A 92 27.46 -0.77 -16.33
C ASP A 92 26.69 -0.84 -15.00
N MET A 93 27.38 -0.90 -13.86
CA MET A 93 26.76 -0.90 -12.52
C MET A 93 26.06 0.42 -12.21
N VAL A 94 26.47 1.52 -12.85
CA VAL A 94 25.82 2.83 -12.73
C VAL A 94 25.47 3.34 -14.12
N GLN A 95 24.21 3.71 -14.33
CA GLN A 95 23.74 4.33 -15.57
C GLN A 95 23.13 5.70 -15.29
N VAL A 96 23.24 6.62 -16.26
CA VAL A 96 22.67 7.97 -16.17
C VAL A 96 21.57 8.09 -17.20
N TRP A 97 20.34 8.33 -16.73
CA TRP A 97 19.17 8.46 -17.59
C TRP A 97 18.52 9.83 -17.38
N LYS A 98 18.15 10.49 -18.48
CA LYS A 98 17.44 11.76 -18.45
C LYS A 98 16.06 11.59 -17.78
N LEU A 99 15.83 12.36 -16.74
CA LEU A 99 14.54 12.47 -16.05
C LEU A 99 14.37 13.89 -15.49
N ASP A 100 13.49 14.66 -16.11
CA ASP A 100 13.11 15.99 -15.64
C ASP A 100 11.70 15.99 -15.05
N LEU A 101 11.61 16.07 -13.72
CA LEU A 101 10.34 16.08 -13.01
C LEU A 101 9.53 17.38 -13.20
N SER A 102 10.08 18.43 -13.83
CA SER A 102 9.24 19.57 -14.26
C SER A 102 8.47 19.32 -15.56
N SER A 103 8.65 18.16 -16.22
CA SER A 103 8.00 17.82 -17.48
C SER A 103 7.34 16.45 -17.45
N TYR A 104 6.01 16.40 -17.59
CA TYR A 104 5.28 15.14 -17.73
C TYR A 104 5.74 14.31 -18.94
N GLN A 105 6.02 14.95 -20.08
CA GLN A 105 6.61 14.28 -21.24
C GLN A 105 7.93 13.59 -20.91
N SER A 106 8.81 14.23 -20.13
CA SER A 106 10.06 13.60 -19.72
C SER A 106 9.83 12.35 -18.87
N ILE A 107 8.83 12.38 -17.98
CA ILE A 107 8.48 11.24 -17.11
C ILE A 107 7.90 10.08 -17.93
N ILE A 108 7.00 10.39 -18.86
CA ILE A 108 6.39 9.39 -19.76
C ILE A 108 7.47 8.76 -20.65
N ALA A 109 8.37 9.55 -21.22
CA ALA A 109 9.47 9.05 -22.04
C ALA A 109 10.44 8.17 -21.23
N PHE A 110 10.77 8.59 -20.00
CA PHE A 110 11.58 7.79 -19.08
C PHE A 110 10.92 6.43 -18.78
N ALA A 111 9.63 6.43 -18.43
CA ALA A 111 8.91 5.21 -18.13
C ALA A 111 8.78 4.30 -19.35
N ALA A 112 8.58 4.87 -20.55
CA ALA A 112 8.56 4.10 -21.80
C ALA A 112 9.91 3.41 -22.04
N ASN A 113 11.03 4.09 -21.81
CA ASN A 113 12.36 3.49 -21.91
C ASN A 113 12.56 2.39 -20.85
N ALA A 114 12.10 2.61 -19.62
CA ALA A 114 12.23 1.67 -18.51
C ALA A 114 11.47 0.34 -18.75
N LYS A 115 10.48 0.30 -19.65
CA LYS A 115 9.79 -0.96 -20.04
C LYS A 115 10.71 -1.99 -20.71
N SER A 116 11.85 -1.55 -21.25
CA SER A 116 12.86 -2.42 -21.87
C SER A 116 13.78 -3.09 -20.86
N LEU A 117 13.73 -2.68 -19.59
CA LEU A 117 14.50 -3.31 -18.52
C LEU A 117 13.81 -4.58 -18.07
N ASP A 118 14.59 -5.64 -17.83
CA ASP A 118 14.09 -6.93 -17.35
C ASP A 118 14.29 -7.13 -15.84
N ASN A 119 15.01 -6.22 -15.17
CA ASN A 119 15.40 -6.37 -13.76
C ASN A 119 15.27 -5.08 -12.94
N LEU A 120 14.41 -4.13 -13.35
CA LEU A 120 14.08 -2.97 -12.52
C LEU A 120 13.13 -3.40 -11.40
N ASN A 121 13.64 -3.57 -10.18
CA ASN A 121 12.88 -4.06 -9.03
C ASN A 121 12.65 -3.00 -7.96
N ILE A 122 13.50 -1.97 -7.93
CA ILE A 122 13.50 -0.95 -6.88
C ILE A 122 13.38 0.43 -7.51
N ALA A 123 12.54 1.30 -6.97
CA ALA A 123 12.54 2.72 -7.31
C ALA A 123 12.51 3.59 -6.05
N ILE A 124 13.45 4.52 -5.96
CA ILE A 124 13.56 5.47 -4.86
C ILE A 124 13.31 6.87 -5.43
N LEU A 125 12.10 7.35 -5.16
CA LEU A 125 11.60 8.64 -5.61
C LEU A 125 12.05 9.71 -4.62
N ASN A 126 13.33 10.06 -4.71
CA ASN A 126 14.04 10.97 -3.80
C ASN A 126 14.00 12.44 -4.26
N ALA A 127 13.96 12.69 -5.56
CA ALA A 127 14.01 14.04 -6.10
C ALA A 127 12.86 14.92 -5.62
N GLY A 128 13.21 16.11 -5.12
CA GLY A 128 12.27 17.16 -4.75
C GLY A 128 12.96 18.51 -4.62
N ILE A 129 12.15 19.56 -4.51
CA ILE A 129 12.57 20.96 -4.41
C ILE A 129 11.97 21.62 -3.17
N TYR A 130 12.66 22.64 -2.68
CA TYR A 130 12.17 23.55 -1.66
C TYR A 130 12.26 24.97 -2.23
N LYS A 131 11.10 25.60 -2.46
CA LYS A 131 11.00 26.92 -3.08
C LYS A 131 11.12 28.02 -2.04
N VAL A 132 11.99 29.00 -2.26
CA VAL A 132 12.08 30.19 -1.40
C VAL A 132 11.01 31.22 -1.75
N SER A 133 10.59 31.27 -3.02
CA SER A 133 9.50 32.14 -3.50
C SER A 133 8.45 31.33 -4.24
N GLU A 134 7.19 31.75 -4.14
CA GLU A 134 6.08 31.15 -4.88
C GLU A 134 6.30 31.25 -6.40
N ALA A 135 6.12 30.13 -7.10
CA ALA A 135 6.23 30.06 -8.55
C ALA A 135 5.27 28.98 -9.07
N PHE A 136 4.82 29.14 -10.32
CA PHE A 136 3.88 28.22 -10.96
C PHE A 136 4.51 27.60 -12.20
N SER A 137 4.27 26.32 -12.37
CA SER A 137 4.69 25.52 -13.51
C SER A 137 3.80 25.76 -14.74
N SER A 138 4.20 25.22 -15.89
CA SER A 138 3.43 25.32 -17.15
C SER A 138 2.05 24.65 -17.10
N THR A 139 1.80 23.76 -16.13
CA THR A 139 0.50 23.10 -15.90
C THR A 139 -0.42 23.96 -15.01
N GLY A 140 0.08 25.10 -14.53
CA GLY A 140 -0.61 26.03 -13.64
C GLY A 140 -0.56 25.64 -12.15
N TYR A 141 0.08 24.53 -11.77
CA TYR A 141 0.31 24.18 -10.37
C TYR A 141 1.53 24.88 -9.80
N GLU A 142 1.51 25.21 -8.50
CA GLU A 142 2.70 25.64 -7.76
C GLU A 142 3.86 24.65 -7.98
N GLU A 143 5.08 25.14 -8.23
CA GLU A 143 6.21 24.32 -8.68
C GLU A 143 6.56 23.18 -7.72
N GLY A 144 6.51 23.42 -6.41
CA GLY A 144 6.68 22.40 -5.39
C GLY A 144 5.63 21.30 -5.48
N ILE A 145 4.35 21.65 -5.59
CA ILE A 145 3.23 20.69 -5.77
C ILE A 145 3.42 19.90 -7.08
N GLN A 146 3.77 20.59 -8.17
CA GLN A 146 4.03 19.95 -9.46
C GLN A 146 5.15 18.90 -9.35
N ILE A 147 6.32 19.28 -8.82
CA ILE A 147 7.50 18.42 -8.85
C ILE A 147 7.47 17.38 -7.72
N ASN A 148 7.26 17.79 -6.47
CA ASN A 148 7.39 16.91 -5.31
C ASN A 148 6.22 15.95 -5.18
N TYR A 149 5.03 16.32 -5.69
CA TYR A 149 3.83 15.51 -5.63
C TYR A 149 3.44 14.97 -7.00
N LEU A 150 2.84 15.77 -7.89
CA LEU A 150 2.20 15.26 -9.12
C LEU A 150 3.18 14.49 -10.02
N SER A 151 4.36 15.03 -10.28
CA SER A 151 5.38 14.39 -11.11
C SER A 151 5.97 13.13 -10.48
N ASN A 152 6.19 13.12 -9.16
CA ASN A 152 6.64 11.92 -8.46
C ASN A 152 5.55 10.83 -8.45
N ILE A 153 4.28 11.20 -8.30
CA ILE A 153 3.16 10.27 -8.40
C ILE A 153 3.01 9.73 -9.81
N LEU A 154 3.11 10.58 -10.84
CA LEU A 154 3.11 10.13 -12.24
C LEU A 154 4.22 9.10 -12.49
N LEU A 155 5.43 9.36 -11.99
CA LEU A 155 6.53 8.43 -12.11
C LEU A 155 6.25 7.13 -11.33
N LEU A 156 5.74 7.21 -10.11
CA LEU A 156 5.35 6.06 -9.29
C LEU A 156 4.38 5.15 -10.04
N ILE A 157 3.25 5.69 -10.52
CA ILE A 157 2.22 4.90 -11.21
C ILE A 157 2.74 4.33 -12.54
N SER A 158 3.64 5.06 -13.21
CA SER A 158 4.25 4.60 -14.47
C SER A 158 5.21 3.42 -14.26
N LEU A 159 5.87 3.35 -13.10
CA LEU A 159 6.84 2.30 -12.77
C LEU A 159 6.22 1.07 -12.14
N LEU A 160 5.05 1.17 -11.52
CA LEU A 160 4.30 0.03 -10.96
C LEU A 160 4.22 -1.20 -11.89
N PRO A 161 3.79 -1.09 -13.17
CA PRO A 161 3.73 -2.25 -14.06
C PRO A 161 5.09 -2.86 -14.36
N ILE A 162 6.11 -2.01 -14.47
CA ILE A 162 7.47 -2.42 -14.84
C ILE A 162 8.10 -3.19 -13.67
N ILE A 163 8.01 -2.62 -12.47
CA ILE A 163 8.54 -3.25 -11.26
C ILE A 163 7.81 -4.55 -10.94
N LYS A 164 6.47 -4.57 -11.08
CA LYS A 164 5.69 -5.81 -10.90
C LYS A 164 6.14 -6.90 -11.87
N LYS A 165 6.28 -6.57 -13.17
CA LYS A 165 6.70 -7.53 -14.21
C LYS A 165 8.09 -8.09 -13.97
N ASN A 166 9.03 -7.25 -13.54
CA ASN A 166 10.44 -7.60 -13.42
C ASN A 166 10.80 -8.26 -12.08
N THR A 167 9.86 -8.33 -11.14
CA THR A 167 10.08 -8.97 -9.85
C THR A 167 9.85 -10.47 -9.96
N PRO A 168 10.82 -11.32 -9.53
CA PRO A 168 10.65 -12.76 -9.51
C PRO A 168 9.42 -13.21 -8.71
N ALA A 169 8.83 -14.34 -9.12
CA ALA A 169 7.74 -14.95 -8.37
C ALA A 169 8.17 -15.28 -6.93
N GLY A 170 7.32 -14.94 -5.95
CA GLY A 170 7.62 -15.10 -4.53
C GLY A 170 8.35 -13.91 -3.88
N GLU A 171 8.77 -12.92 -4.67
CA GLU A 171 9.34 -11.67 -4.16
C GLU A 171 8.41 -10.47 -4.41
N THR A 172 8.77 -9.31 -3.86
CA THR A 172 8.06 -8.05 -4.14
C THR A 172 9.05 -6.97 -4.54
N GLY A 173 8.79 -6.30 -5.65
CA GLY A 173 9.51 -5.06 -5.96
C GLY A 173 9.14 -3.96 -4.95
N HIS A 174 9.93 -2.90 -4.90
CA HIS A 174 9.78 -1.85 -3.89
C HIS A 174 9.84 -0.46 -4.51
N ILE A 175 8.80 0.36 -4.29
CA ILE A 175 8.84 1.80 -4.57
C ILE A 175 8.81 2.59 -3.26
N CYS A 176 9.87 3.34 -2.98
CA CYS A 176 9.98 4.21 -1.82
C CYS A 176 9.83 5.68 -2.24
N LEU A 177 8.80 6.35 -1.73
CA LEU A 177 8.61 7.80 -1.86
C LEU A 177 9.29 8.52 -0.70
N VAL A 178 10.33 9.31 -0.98
CA VAL A 178 11.05 10.01 0.10
C VAL A 178 10.18 11.15 0.65
N SER A 179 9.87 11.04 1.94
CA SER A 179 8.97 11.91 2.68
C SER A 179 9.75 12.83 3.64
N SER A 180 9.09 13.40 4.64
CA SER A 180 9.66 14.34 5.60
C SER A 180 8.79 14.49 6.85
N ASP A 181 9.40 14.76 8.00
CA ASP A 181 8.73 15.22 9.23
C ASP A 181 7.88 16.48 9.04
N THR A 182 8.11 17.26 7.99
CA THR A 182 7.32 18.47 7.69
C THR A 182 5.89 18.13 7.26
N ALA A 183 5.63 16.92 6.73
CA ALA A 183 4.29 16.46 6.40
C ALA A 183 3.36 16.50 7.63
N ALA A 184 3.88 16.09 8.78
CA ALA A 184 3.12 16.03 10.03
C ALA A 184 2.86 17.41 10.67
N ARG A 185 3.45 18.48 10.11
CA ARG A 185 3.36 19.85 10.62
C ARG A 185 2.65 20.81 9.66
N ALA A 186 2.18 20.30 8.52
CA ALA A 186 1.40 21.08 7.57
C ALA A 186 0.05 21.47 8.18
N LYS A 187 -0.30 22.75 8.10
CA LYS A 187 -1.59 23.30 8.55
C LYS A 187 -2.74 22.83 7.64
N PHE A 188 -2.44 22.63 6.36
CA PHE A 188 -3.37 22.15 5.36
C PHE A 188 -4.64 22.99 5.23
N GLU A 189 -4.46 24.27 4.93
CA GLU A 189 -5.57 25.22 4.76
C GLU A 189 -6.47 24.85 3.58
N GLU A 190 -5.93 24.21 2.54
CA GLU A 190 -6.68 23.82 1.35
C GLU A 190 -7.57 22.58 1.55
N ARG A 191 -7.51 21.88 2.69
CA ARG A 191 -8.16 20.57 2.90
C ARG A 191 -9.68 20.57 2.70
N THR A 192 -10.33 21.70 2.93
CA THR A 192 -11.79 21.85 2.74
C THR A 192 -12.18 22.17 1.30
N SER A 193 -11.22 22.40 0.40
CA SER A 193 -11.48 22.71 -1.01
C SER A 193 -12.04 21.49 -1.74
N LYS A 194 -13.06 21.73 -2.58
CA LYS A 194 -13.71 20.74 -3.43
C LYS A 194 -13.91 21.34 -4.83
N PRO A 195 -13.16 20.89 -5.87
CA PRO A 195 -12.07 19.91 -5.83
C PRO A 195 -10.83 20.41 -5.07
N LEU A 196 -10.04 19.48 -4.54
CA LEU A 196 -8.83 19.75 -3.75
C LEU A 196 -7.65 20.21 -4.60
N LEU A 197 -7.27 19.47 -5.64
CA LEU A 197 -6.06 19.75 -6.42
C LEU A 197 -6.05 21.14 -7.04
N PRO A 198 -7.14 21.63 -7.69
CA PRO A 198 -7.15 22.98 -8.28
C PRO A 198 -6.94 24.11 -7.27
N ALA A 199 -7.06 23.87 -5.96
CA ALA A 199 -6.69 24.85 -4.93
C ALA A 199 -5.20 25.21 -5.00
N PHE A 200 -4.33 24.28 -5.41
CA PHE A 200 -2.88 24.49 -5.56
C PHE A 200 -2.48 25.20 -6.86
N LYS A 201 -3.46 25.59 -7.69
CA LYS A 201 -3.26 26.51 -8.83
C LYS A 201 -3.48 27.98 -8.44
N LYS A 202 -3.83 28.23 -7.18
CA LYS A 202 -4.06 29.58 -6.65
C LYS A 202 -2.87 30.00 -5.78
N PRO A 203 -2.50 31.29 -5.79
CA PRO A 203 -1.46 31.80 -4.91
C PRO A 203 -1.88 31.66 -3.44
N MET A 204 -0.91 31.39 -2.57
CA MET A 204 -1.10 31.48 -1.13
C MET A 204 -1.42 32.92 -0.73
N LYS A 205 -2.29 33.10 0.27
CA LYS A 205 -2.54 34.44 0.85
C LYS A 205 -1.26 35.10 1.34
N THR A 206 -0.36 34.30 1.90
CA THR A 206 0.98 34.70 2.30
C THR A 206 1.89 33.49 2.04
N TRP A 207 2.95 33.70 1.28
CA TRP A 207 3.87 32.62 0.95
C TRP A 207 4.58 32.10 2.22
N ASP A 208 4.33 30.84 2.54
CA ASP A 208 4.98 30.10 3.61
C ASP A 208 5.66 28.87 2.99
N MET A 209 6.95 29.02 2.68
CA MET A 209 7.78 27.97 2.09
C MET A 209 7.82 26.68 2.91
N GLY A 210 7.76 26.78 4.24
CA GLY A 210 7.78 25.63 5.14
C GLY A 210 6.46 24.86 5.08
N GLU A 211 5.35 25.60 5.12
CA GLU A 211 4.00 25.05 4.95
C GLU A 211 3.85 24.39 3.57
N ARG A 212 4.17 25.10 2.49
CA ARG A 212 4.02 24.57 1.14
C ARG A 212 4.86 23.32 0.91
N TYR A 213 6.11 23.30 1.37
CA TYR A 213 6.94 22.08 1.30
C TYR A 213 6.35 20.93 2.13
N GLY A 214 5.94 21.20 3.37
CA GLY A 214 5.23 20.23 4.22
C GLY A 214 4.00 19.66 3.53
N MET A 215 3.22 20.51 2.85
CA MET A 215 2.06 20.11 2.06
C MET A 215 2.41 19.09 0.99
N THR A 216 3.46 19.34 0.20
CA THR A 216 3.86 18.39 -0.86
C THR A 216 4.16 16.99 -0.30
N LYS A 217 4.73 16.91 0.90
CA LYS A 217 5.07 15.65 1.56
C LYS A 217 3.87 14.98 2.22
N LEU A 218 2.92 15.77 2.73
CA LEU A 218 1.64 15.27 3.24
C LEU A 218 0.77 14.67 2.13
N LEU A 219 0.64 15.36 1.00
CA LEU A 219 -0.09 14.84 -0.17
C LEU A 219 0.49 13.49 -0.62
N GLY A 220 1.81 13.34 -0.62
CA GLY A 220 2.48 12.06 -0.90
C GLY A 220 2.09 10.95 0.09
N GLN A 221 2.02 11.24 1.40
CA GLN A 221 1.59 10.26 2.41
C GLN A 221 0.12 9.86 2.24
N LEU A 222 -0.77 10.84 2.01
CA LEU A 222 -2.19 10.61 1.77
C LEU A 222 -2.41 9.72 0.54
N PHE A 223 -1.79 10.06 -0.58
CA PHE A 223 -1.90 9.29 -1.82
C PHE A 223 -1.34 7.87 -1.68
N LEU A 224 -0.15 7.71 -1.06
CA LEU A 224 0.45 6.40 -0.85
C LEU A 224 -0.41 5.51 0.07
N THR A 225 -1.09 6.09 1.05
CA THR A 225 -2.02 5.37 1.93
C THR A 225 -3.23 4.83 1.17
N ALA A 226 -3.81 5.63 0.27
CA ALA A 226 -4.91 5.15 -0.59
C ALA A 226 -4.43 4.12 -1.63
N LEU A 227 -3.26 4.34 -2.23
CA LEU A 227 -2.71 3.47 -3.26
C LEU A 227 -2.24 2.12 -2.72
N SER A 228 -1.60 2.07 -1.55
CA SER A 228 -1.08 0.81 -0.97
C SER A 228 -2.17 -0.22 -0.73
N LYS A 229 -3.35 0.19 -0.23
CA LYS A 229 -4.54 -0.67 -0.10
C LYS A 229 -4.94 -1.36 -1.42
N ARG A 230 -4.63 -0.72 -2.54
CA ARG A 230 -4.98 -1.11 -3.91
C ARG A 230 -3.86 -1.82 -4.65
N VAL A 231 -2.63 -1.80 -4.15
CA VAL A 231 -1.46 -2.32 -4.88
C VAL A 231 -0.65 -3.28 -3.99
N PRO A 232 -1.16 -4.47 -3.67
CA PRO A 232 -0.43 -5.40 -2.81
C PRO A 232 0.77 -6.07 -3.49
N SER A 233 0.80 -6.09 -4.83
CA SER A 233 1.85 -6.76 -5.61
C SER A 233 3.20 -6.06 -5.59
N VAL A 234 3.26 -4.81 -5.14
CA VAL A 234 4.49 -4.02 -5.06
C VAL A 234 4.54 -3.37 -3.67
N THR A 235 5.67 -3.49 -2.99
CA THR A 235 5.86 -2.82 -1.70
C THR A 235 5.97 -1.32 -1.91
N LEU A 236 5.09 -0.55 -1.26
CA LEU A 236 5.07 0.91 -1.35
C LEU A 236 5.37 1.48 0.03
N SER A 237 6.39 2.30 0.18
CA SER A 237 6.69 2.95 1.47
C SER A 237 6.95 4.43 1.32
N CYS A 238 6.76 5.16 2.42
CA CYS A 238 7.38 6.46 2.63
C CYS A 238 8.59 6.32 3.54
N ALA A 239 9.68 7.03 3.29
CA ALA A 239 10.82 7.06 4.21
C ALA A 239 11.32 8.47 4.47
N ASN A 240 11.68 8.79 5.71
CA ASN A 240 12.21 10.10 6.09
C ASN A 240 13.69 10.02 6.46
N PRO A 241 14.56 10.75 5.75
CA PRO A 241 15.99 10.82 6.07
C PRO A 241 16.31 11.68 7.30
N GLY A 242 15.32 12.41 7.84
CA GLY A 242 15.54 13.46 8.83
C GLY A 242 16.16 14.71 8.20
N LEU A 243 16.52 15.70 9.02
CA LEU A 243 17.23 16.87 8.53
C LEU A 243 18.69 16.48 8.21
N CYS A 244 19.06 16.57 6.94
CA CYS A 244 20.40 16.26 6.46
C CYS A 244 21.12 17.52 5.98
N GLY A 245 22.38 17.69 6.38
CA GLY A 245 23.24 18.82 6.02
C GLY A 245 24.55 18.37 5.37
N GLY A 246 25.38 19.34 4.99
CA GLY A 246 26.74 19.09 4.48
C GLY A 246 26.82 18.44 3.10
N GLY A 247 25.78 18.57 2.27
CA GLY A 247 25.74 17.98 0.92
C GLY A 247 24.35 17.97 0.25
N SER A 248 23.28 18.28 1.00
CA SER A 248 21.94 18.44 0.46
C SER A 248 21.78 19.76 -0.30
N ASP A 249 21.38 19.69 -1.57
CA ASP A 249 21.07 20.84 -2.43
C ASP A 249 19.62 21.34 -2.27
N LEU A 250 18.86 20.80 -1.31
CA LEU A 250 17.43 21.08 -1.18
C LEU A 250 17.13 22.57 -0.96
N ALA A 251 17.92 23.25 -0.12
CA ALA A 251 17.77 24.67 0.20
C ALA A 251 18.64 25.60 -0.67
N ARG A 252 18.98 25.20 -1.90
CA ARG A 252 19.89 25.96 -2.80
C ARG A 252 19.44 27.39 -3.14
N GLU A 253 18.13 27.65 -3.10
CA GLU A 253 17.57 28.98 -3.37
C GLU A 253 17.76 29.95 -2.17
N ALA A 254 18.12 29.45 -0.98
CA ALA A 254 18.28 30.29 0.20
C ALA A 254 19.50 31.22 0.07
N THR A 255 19.28 32.52 0.21
CA THR A 255 20.31 33.57 0.16
C THR A 255 20.34 34.37 1.47
N GLY A 256 21.40 35.16 1.66
CA GLY A 256 21.53 36.10 2.80
C GLY A 256 21.33 35.46 4.17
N ILE A 257 20.51 36.10 5.01
CA ILE A 257 20.25 35.70 6.40
C ILE A 257 19.57 34.32 6.50
N LEU A 258 18.75 33.96 5.50
CA LEU A 258 18.08 32.66 5.47
C LEU A 258 19.10 31.53 5.25
N ARG A 259 20.10 31.75 4.39
CA ARG A 259 21.22 30.79 4.21
C ARG A 259 22.04 30.63 5.49
N LEU A 260 22.29 31.73 6.21
CA LEU A 260 23.00 31.69 7.49
C LEU A 260 22.21 30.92 8.55
N ALA A 261 20.91 31.22 8.70
CA ALA A 261 20.03 30.51 9.63
C ALA A 261 19.96 29.01 9.32
N HIS A 262 19.84 28.64 8.04
CA HIS A 262 19.84 27.25 7.61
C HIS A 262 21.18 26.56 7.92
N LYS A 263 22.33 27.23 7.68
CA LYS A 263 23.65 26.68 8.04
C LYS A 263 23.79 26.44 9.54
N ILE A 264 23.34 27.37 10.38
CA ILE A 264 23.36 27.22 11.84
C ILE A 264 22.46 26.07 12.28
N GLN A 265 21.25 25.98 11.72
CA GLN A 265 20.34 24.87 12.00
C GLN A 265 20.96 23.52 11.61
N CYS A 266 21.60 23.44 10.45
CA CYS A 266 22.28 22.22 10.02
C CYS A 266 23.47 21.89 10.92
N LEU A 267 24.27 22.87 11.32
CA LEU A 267 25.37 22.64 12.25
C LEU A 267 24.91 22.04 13.57
N LEU A 268 23.76 22.47 14.09
CA LEU A 268 23.26 22.03 15.39
C LEU A 268 22.46 20.71 15.35
N LEU A 269 21.72 20.47 14.27
CA LEU A 269 20.68 19.44 14.25
C LEU A 269 20.73 18.52 13.03
N SER A 270 21.55 18.79 12.02
CA SER A 270 21.55 17.94 10.83
C SER A 270 22.42 16.71 11.00
N ARG A 271 21.99 15.62 10.38
CA ARG A 271 22.82 14.44 10.14
C ARG A 271 23.55 14.59 8.81
N THR A 272 24.56 13.76 8.58
CA THR A 272 25.14 13.63 7.24
C THR A 272 24.14 13.00 6.28
N CYS A 273 24.23 13.33 4.99
CA CYS A 273 23.39 12.70 3.97
C CYS A 273 23.57 11.18 3.94
N ALA A 274 24.77 10.67 4.26
CA ALA A 274 25.07 9.25 4.33
C ALA A 274 24.23 8.55 5.42
N VAL A 275 24.10 9.16 6.59
CA VAL A 275 23.25 8.63 7.66
C VAL A 275 21.76 8.74 7.30
N GLY A 276 21.33 9.84 6.69
CA GLY A 276 19.93 9.99 6.25
C GLY A 276 19.52 8.96 5.20
N ALA A 277 20.43 8.65 4.26
CA ALA A 277 20.21 7.64 3.23
C ALA A 277 19.99 6.23 3.80
N ARG A 278 20.59 5.91 4.96
CA ARG A 278 20.42 4.58 5.60
C ARG A 278 18.97 4.26 5.91
N THR A 279 18.16 5.21 6.37
CA THR A 279 16.73 4.97 6.61
C THR A 279 16.00 4.51 5.33
N ILE A 280 16.36 5.10 4.20
CA ILE A 280 15.72 4.83 2.91
C ILE A 280 16.17 3.45 2.41
N VAL A 281 17.47 3.15 2.50
CA VAL A 281 18.00 1.82 2.16
C VAL A 281 17.44 0.76 3.11
N HIS A 282 17.32 1.03 4.40
CA HIS A 282 16.71 0.11 5.37
C HIS A 282 15.23 -0.17 5.05
N SER A 283 14.48 0.84 4.61
CA SER A 283 13.08 0.67 4.18
C SER A 283 12.94 -0.32 3.03
N ILE A 284 13.83 -0.27 2.03
CA ILE A 284 13.73 -1.12 0.83
C ILE A 284 14.40 -2.49 0.98
N THR A 285 15.20 -2.69 2.04
CA THR A 285 15.98 -3.92 2.25
C THR A 285 15.55 -4.67 3.50
N THR A 286 15.88 -4.17 4.69
CA THR A 286 15.63 -4.87 5.95
C THR A 286 14.14 -4.96 6.27
N LEU A 287 13.38 -3.86 6.10
CA LEU A 287 11.94 -3.88 6.33
C LEU A 287 11.20 -4.50 5.14
N HIS A 288 11.62 -4.17 3.92
CA HIS A 288 11.05 -4.68 2.67
C HIS A 288 9.52 -4.66 2.72
N ARG A 289 8.86 -5.82 2.56
CA ARG A 289 7.39 -5.99 2.58
C ARG A 289 6.73 -5.44 3.85
N GLN A 290 7.40 -5.43 5.00
CA GLN A 290 6.83 -4.85 6.23
C GLN A 290 6.59 -3.35 6.10
N ALA A 291 7.35 -2.66 5.24
CA ALA A 291 7.17 -1.21 5.01
C ALA A 291 5.98 -0.88 4.09
N HIS A 292 5.28 -1.87 3.54
CA HIS A 292 4.16 -1.64 2.62
C HIS A 292 3.04 -0.81 3.30
N GLY A 293 2.68 0.32 2.68
CA GLY A 293 1.69 1.26 3.20
C GLY A 293 2.16 2.07 4.42
N HIS A 294 3.44 1.99 4.78
CA HIS A 294 3.97 2.56 6.01
C HIS A 294 5.03 3.64 5.78
N TYR A 295 5.25 4.43 6.84
CA TYR A 295 6.28 5.44 6.91
C TYR A 295 7.45 4.92 7.75
N VAL A 296 8.67 5.07 7.25
CA VAL A 296 9.89 4.56 7.87
C VAL A 296 10.76 5.72 8.30
N GLU A 297 11.20 5.68 9.56
CA GLU A 297 12.06 6.70 10.14
C GLU A 297 12.85 6.12 11.30
N GLY A 298 14.13 6.50 11.36
CA GLY A 298 15.00 6.11 12.47
C GLY A 298 15.58 4.70 12.36
N ASP A 299 15.05 3.85 11.45
CA ASP A 299 15.29 2.40 11.24
C ASP A 299 14.03 1.52 11.38
N LYS A 300 12.87 2.11 11.68
CA LYS A 300 11.65 1.32 11.89
C LYS A 300 10.42 1.98 11.30
N ILE A 301 9.34 1.20 11.27
CA ILE A 301 8.01 1.69 10.95
C ILE A 301 7.58 2.69 12.03
N GLN A 302 7.14 3.84 11.58
CA GLN A 302 6.68 4.96 12.39
C GLN A 302 5.32 5.42 11.85
N PRO A 303 4.48 6.06 12.68
CA PRO A 303 3.22 6.57 12.18
C PRO A 303 3.44 7.65 11.10
N MET A 304 2.42 7.96 10.29
CA MET A 304 2.39 9.07 9.33
C MET A 304 1.86 10.38 9.97
N ALA A 305 1.66 11.44 9.20
CA ALA A 305 1.06 12.67 9.73
C ALA A 305 -0.26 12.38 10.50
N PRO A 306 -0.51 13.00 11.67
CA PRO A 306 -1.65 12.67 12.53
C PRO A 306 -3.01 12.68 11.83
N ILE A 307 -3.20 13.57 10.86
CA ILE A 307 -4.45 13.66 10.09
C ILE A 307 -4.82 12.34 9.40
N LEU A 308 -3.86 11.51 8.98
CA LEU A 308 -4.13 10.22 8.33
C LEU A 308 -4.81 9.19 9.25
N TYR A 309 -4.80 9.43 10.56
CA TYR A 309 -5.44 8.55 11.56
C TYR A 309 -6.80 9.10 12.02
N GLN A 310 -7.33 10.09 11.32
CA GLN A 310 -8.64 10.70 11.57
C GLN A 310 -9.56 10.40 10.38
N ASP A 311 -10.88 10.42 10.62
CA ASP A 311 -11.88 10.18 9.57
C ASP A 311 -11.71 11.17 8.40
N GLU A 312 -11.49 12.46 8.71
CA GLU A 312 -11.21 13.50 7.71
C GLU A 312 -10.01 13.14 6.81
N GLY A 313 -8.93 12.61 7.38
CA GLY A 313 -7.75 12.21 6.60
C GLY A 313 -8.00 11.01 5.72
N THR A 314 -8.85 10.07 6.15
CA THR A 314 -9.25 8.92 5.32
C THR A 314 -10.05 9.41 4.12
N GLU A 315 -11.05 10.27 4.33
CA GLU A 315 -11.83 10.87 3.23
C GLU A 315 -10.94 11.70 2.28
N LEU A 316 -10.00 12.47 2.84
CA LEU A 316 -9.04 13.26 2.05
C LEU A 316 -8.13 12.38 1.21
N ALA A 317 -7.64 11.26 1.75
CA ALA A 317 -6.77 10.34 1.03
C ALA A 317 -7.49 9.74 -0.18
N GLU A 318 -8.74 9.29 -0.01
CA GLU A 318 -9.54 8.71 -1.10
C GLU A 318 -9.89 9.78 -2.15
N ARG A 319 -10.32 10.98 -1.74
CA ARG A 319 -10.61 12.08 -2.68
C ARG A 319 -9.35 12.53 -3.44
N LEU A 320 -8.23 12.69 -2.74
CA LEU A 320 -6.95 13.08 -3.36
C LEU A 320 -6.50 12.02 -4.36
N TYR A 321 -6.68 10.73 -4.04
CA TYR A 321 -6.37 9.64 -4.94
C TYR A 321 -7.16 9.74 -6.25
N GLU A 322 -8.47 9.89 -6.17
CA GLU A 322 -9.34 10.04 -7.35
C GLU A 322 -8.98 11.27 -8.18
N GLU A 323 -8.87 12.43 -7.55
CA GLU A 323 -8.53 13.68 -8.24
C GLU A 323 -7.14 13.61 -8.89
N THR A 324 -6.17 12.94 -8.26
CA THR A 324 -4.82 12.79 -8.81
C THR A 324 -4.81 11.86 -10.01
N LEU A 325 -5.59 10.78 -9.99
CA LEU A 325 -5.71 9.90 -11.16
C LEU A 325 -6.43 10.58 -12.32
N ASP A 326 -7.44 11.40 -12.04
CA ASP A 326 -8.12 12.20 -13.06
C ASP A 326 -7.17 13.23 -13.69
N GLU A 327 -6.43 13.99 -12.87
CA GLU A 327 -5.42 14.96 -13.34
C GLU A 327 -4.33 14.29 -14.19
N LEU A 328 -3.93 13.06 -13.85
CA LEU A 328 -2.88 12.32 -14.55
C LEU A 328 -3.43 11.35 -15.62
N SER A 329 -4.72 11.38 -15.91
CA SER A 329 -5.39 10.44 -16.82
C SER A 329 -4.83 10.46 -18.24
N PHE A 330 -4.33 11.62 -18.69
CA PHE A 330 -3.68 11.81 -20.00
C PHE A 330 -2.50 10.86 -20.23
N ALA A 331 -1.88 10.35 -19.17
CA ALA A 331 -0.74 9.43 -19.26
C ALA A 331 -1.15 7.99 -19.58
N GLY A 332 -2.46 7.69 -19.64
CA GLY A 332 -2.98 6.39 -20.07
C GLY A 332 -2.81 5.25 -19.06
N TYR A 333 -2.45 5.55 -17.81
CA TYR A 333 -2.33 4.55 -16.75
C TYR A 333 -3.66 4.29 -16.02
N GLY A 334 -4.73 5.00 -16.36
CA GLY A 334 -6.05 4.84 -15.72
C GLY A 334 -6.58 3.40 -15.79
N THR A 335 -6.46 2.74 -16.95
CA THR A 335 -6.87 1.33 -17.11
C THR A 335 -5.99 0.38 -16.29
N TYR A 336 -4.69 0.63 -16.21
CA TYR A 336 -3.77 -0.19 -15.40
C TYR A 336 -4.02 0.02 -13.90
N MET A 337 -4.22 1.27 -13.46
CA MET A 337 -4.58 1.60 -12.09
C MET A 337 -5.96 1.04 -11.73
N ALA A 338 -6.95 1.05 -12.63
CA ALA A 338 -8.22 0.37 -12.44
C ALA A 338 -8.02 -1.15 -12.32
N THR A 339 -7.19 -1.76 -13.17
CA THR A 339 -6.88 -3.20 -13.11
C THR A 339 -6.12 -3.59 -11.83
N MET A 340 -5.28 -2.70 -11.28
CA MET A 340 -4.61 -2.92 -9.99
C MET A 340 -5.53 -2.64 -8.79
N ALA A 341 -6.32 -1.56 -8.86
CA ALA A 341 -7.20 -1.08 -7.80
C ALA A 341 -8.49 -1.85 -7.67
N LEU A 342 -8.85 -2.64 -8.68
CA LEU A 342 -9.74 -3.77 -8.50
C LEU A 342 -8.94 -4.80 -7.71
N PRO A 343 -9.20 -5.01 -6.41
CA PRO A 343 -8.77 -6.26 -5.82
C PRO A 343 -9.37 -7.36 -6.71
N THR A 344 -8.51 -8.27 -7.17
CA THR A 344 -8.95 -9.47 -7.87
C THR A 344 -9.90 -10.28 -6.98
N THR A 345 -9.94 -9.96 -5.68
CA THR A 345 -10.80 -10.48 -4.62
C THR A 345 -11.92 -9.50 -4.25
N PRO A 346 -13.16 -9.95 -3.95
CA PRO A 346 -14.18 -9.11 -3.32
C PRO A 346 -13.67 -8.42 -2.05
N LEU A 347 -14.15 -7.20 -1.78
CA LEU A 347 -13.85 -6.47 -0.54
C LEU A 347 -14.80 -6.95 0.56
N PHE A 348 -14.25 -7.31 1.72
CA PHE A 348 -14.99 -7.73 2.91
C PHE A 348 -14.77 -6.75 4.05
N GLU A 349 -15.84 -6.13 4.53
CA GLU A 349 -15.84 -5.24 5.68
C GLU A 349 -16.59 -5.90 6.85
N PHE A 350 -15.94 -6.02 8.01
CA PHE A 350 -16.53 -6.64 9.19
C PHE A 350 -17.22 -5.57 10.05
N HIS A 351 -18.50 -5.76 10.34
CA HIS A 351 -19.30 -4.86 11.18
C HIS A 351 -19.95 -5.64 12.32
N TYR A 352 -19.90 -5.10 13.53
CA TYR A 352 -20.66 -5.61 14.66
C TYR A 352 -21.88 -4.71 14.88
N GLU A 353 -23.07 -5.30 14.79
CA GLU A 353 -24.32 -4.62 15.11
C GLU A 353 -24.43 -4.36 16.62
N HIS A 354 -25.35 -3.49 17.03
CA HIS A 354 -25.56 -3.14 18.44
C HIS A 354 -25.89 -4.33 19.36
N ASP A 355 -26.42 -5.42 18.79
CA ASP A 355 -26.72 -6.67 19.47
C ASP A 355 -25.53 -7.66 19.50
N GLY A 356 -24.36 -7.23 19.01
CA GLY A 356 -23.14 -8.04 18.95
C GLY A 356 -23.04 -8.97 17.75
N ARG A 357 -24.02 -8.95 16.85
CA ARG A 357 -24.02 -9.81 15.64
C ARG A 357 -22.95 -9.34 14.65
N LEU A 358 -22.11 -10.28 14.20
CA LEU A 358 -21.20 -10.04 13.09
C LEU A 358 -21.99 -10.02 11.78
N VAL A 359 -21.85 -8.91 11.06
CA VAL A 359 -22.36 -8.71 9.72
C VAL A 359 -21.20 -8.34 8.81
N VAL A 360 -21.06 -9.06 7.72
CA VAL A 360 -20.02 -8.82 6.73
C VAL A 360 -20.64 -8.06 5.57
N ARG A 361 -20.09 -6.90 5.24
CA ARG A 361 -20.46 -6.15 4.06
C ARG A 361 -19.49 -6.52 2.94
N GLU A 362 -20.03 -7.11 1.88
CA GLU A 362 -19.29 -7.54 0.71
C GLU A 362 -19.50 -6.57 -0.46
N THR A 363 -18.41 -6.22 -1.14
CA THR A 363 -18.43 -5.46 -2.39
C THR A 363 -17.85 -6.28 -3.53
N HIS A 364 -18.68 -6.52 -4.54
CA HIS A 364 -18.40 -7.29 -5.75
C HIS A 364 -18.38 -6.33 -6.94
N TYR A 365 -17.19 -6.11 -7.50
CA TYR A 365 -16.97 -5.11 -8.54
C TYR A 365 -17.45 -5.57 -9.92
N ALA A 366 -18.14 -4.69 -10.65
CA ALA A 366 -18.80 -4.99 -11.91
C ALA A 366 -17.85 -5.47 -13.03
N GLU A 367 -16.60 -5.01 -12.99
CA GLU A 367 -15.57 -5.33 -13.98
C GLU A 367 -14.81 -6.63 -13.65
N ASN A 368 -15.04 -7.23 -12.48
CA ASN A 368 -14.33 -8.42 -12.02
C ASN A 368 -15.09 -9.71 -12.38
N LYS A 369 -14.41 -10.64 -13.09
CA LYS A 369 -14.92 -11.99 -13.41
C LYS A 369 -14.88 -12.96 -12.21
N LEU A 370 -14.14 -12.62 -11.15
CA LEU A 370 -14.05 -13.37 -9.89
C LEU A 370 -15.20 -12.99 -8.95
N VAL A 371 -16.41 -13.33 -9.39
CA VAL A 371 -17.50 -13.71 -8.49
C VAL A 371 -17.95 -15.08 -8.96
N GLN A 372 -17.13 -16.07 -8.65
CA GLN A 372 -17.35 -17.44 -9.10
C GLN A 372 -18.53 -18.06 -8.36
N ASP A 373 -19.32 -18.80 -9.13
CA ASP A 373 -20.39 -19.75 -8.80
C ASP A 373 -19.99 -20.71 -7.66
N GLY A 374 -19.93 -20.19 -6.42
CA GLY A 374 -19.53 -20.93 -5.23
C GLY A 374 -20.74 -21.65 -4.63
N ARG A 375 -20.94 -22.93 -4.98
CA ARG A 375 -21.98 -23.75 -4.34
C ARG A 375 -21.50 -24.25 -2.99
N HIS A 376 -22.22 -23.89 -1.95
CA HIS A 376 -21.89 -24.31 -0.59
C HIS A 376 -23.14 -24.60 0.26
N ILE A 377 -22.88 -25.10 1.46
CA ILE A 377 -23.87 -25.48 2.46
C ILE A 377 -23.37 -25.06 3.83
N HIS A 378 -24.18 -24.28 4.56
CA HIS A 378 -24.02 -24.10 6.00
C HIS A 378 -24.75 -25.24 6.72
N CYS A 379 -24.08 -26.01 7.58
CA CYS A 379 -24.70 -27.20 8.19
C CYS A 379 -25.46 -26.89 9.48
N GLY A 380 -24.96 -25.96 10.28
CA GLY A 380 -25.52 -25.51 11.55
C GLY A 380 -26.09 -24.09 11.50
N GLN A 381 -25.70 -23.28 10.52
CA GLN A 381 -26.08 -21.87 10.45
C GLN A 381 -27.11 -21.55 9.37
N THR A 382 -28.00 -20.62 9.70
CA THR A 382 -28.84 -19.93 8.73
C THR A 382 -28.06 -18.75 8.20
N GLU A 383 -27.94 -18.60 6.88
CA GLU A 383 -27.31 -17.45 6.24
C GLU A 383 -28.38 -16.45 5.75
N TYR A 384 -28.08 -15.16 5.86
CA TYR A 384 -28.96 -14.07 5.50
C TYR A 384 -28.27 -13.10 4.56
N PHE A 385 -28.99 -12.60 3.55
CA PHE A 385 -28.50 -11.63 2.58
C PHE A 385 -29.40 -10.39 2.52
N GLN A 386 -28.78 -9.21 2.49
CA GLN A 386 -29.45 -7.93 2.29
C GLN A 386 -28.68 -7.07 1.29
N VAL A 387 -29.30 -6.68 0.18
CA VAL A 387 -28.64 -5.88 -0.87
C VAL A 387 -28.70 -4.38 -0.54
N GLU A 388 -27.57 -3.71 -0.61
CA GLU A 388 -27.44 -2.25 -0.50
C GLU A 388 -27.38 -1.56 -1.87
N SER A 389 -26.73 -2.20 -2.85
CA SER A 389 -26.57 -1.71 -4.22
C SER A 389 -26.37 -2.89 -5.19
N GLY A 390 -26.71 -2.70 -6.47
CA GLY A 390 -26.58 -3.74 -7.49
C GLY A 390 -27.70 -4.80 -7.44
N THR A 391 -27.43 -5.95 -8.07
CA THR A 391 -28.40 -7.06 -8.19
C THR A 391 -27.75 -8.38 -7.78
N LEU A 392 -28.22 -8.96 -6.68
CA LEU A 392 -27.79 -10.27 -6.19
C LEU A 392 -28.74 -11.35 -6.71
N ALA A 393 -28.21 -12.38 -7.37
CA ALA A 393 -28.97 -13.59 -7.62
C ALA A 393 -28.55 -14.67 -6.63
N VAL A 394 -29.53 -15.38 -6.10
CA VAL A 394 -29.34 -16.53 -5.20
C VAL A 394 -30.10 -17.71 -5.79
N ILE A 395 -29.47 -18.87 -5.92
CA ILE A 395 -30.17 -20.14 -6.13
C ILE A 395 -30.16 -20.92 -4.83
N ARG A 396 -31.34 -21.34 -4.39
CA ARG A 396 -31.51 -22.29 -3.28
C ARG A 396 -32.37 -23.45 -3.76
N ASN A 397 -31.89 -24.68 -3.57
CA ASN A 397 -32.57 -25.90 -4.03
C ASN A 397 -33.04 -25.84 -5.52
N GLY A 398 -32.22 -25.27 -6.39
CA GLY A 398 -32.51 -25.13 -7.83
C GLY A 398 -33.46 -23.98 -8.21
N LYS A 399 -34.07 -23.29 -7.24
CA LYS A 399 -34.92 -22.12 -7.50
C LYS A 399 -34.11 -20.83 -7.40
N LYS A 400 -34.08 -20.05 -8.49
CA LYS A 400 -33.44 -18.74 -8.56
C LYS A 400 -34.32 -17.67 -7.92
N SER A 401 -33.70 -16.76 -7.18
CA SER A 401 -34.28 -15.54 -6.62
C SER A 401 -33.34 -14.38 -6.92
N ILE A 402 -33.89 -13.22 -7.23
CA ILE A 402 -33.13 -12.00 -7.56
C ILE A 402 -33.49 -10.96 -6.51
N LEU A 403 -32.48 -10.31 -5.94
CA LEU A 403 -32.61 -9.32 -4.89
C LEU A 403 -31.91 -8.02 -5.32
N THR A 404 -32.57 -6.91 -5.06
CA THR A 404 -32.07 -5.54 -5.30
C THR A 404 -32.25 -4.72 -4.02
N LYS A 405 -31.71 -3.50 -4.00
CA LYS A 405 -31.91 -2.56 -2.89
C LYS A 405 -33.40 -2.39 -2.58
N GLY A 406 -33.78 -2.61 -1.33
CA GLY A 406 -35.19 -2.55 -0.88
C GLY A 406 -35.99 -3.85 -1.08
N GLY A 407 -35.41 -4.89 -1.66
CA GLY A 407 -36.03 -6.20 -1.89
C GLY A 407 -36.19 -7.09 -0.65
N GLY A 408 -35.87 -6.58 0.54
CA GLY A 408 -35.94 -7.32 1.81
C GLY A 408 -34.69 -8.19 2.07
N ILE A 409 -34.86 -9.19 2.94
CA ILE A 409 -33.79 -10.10 3.38
C ILE A 409 -34.07 -11.51 2.83
N ILE A 410 -33.09 -12.13 2.17
CA ILE A 410 -33.17 -13.56 1.83
C ILE A 410 -32.60 -14.36 3.00
N LYS A 411 -33.35 -15.38 3.43
CA LYS A 411 -32.93 -16.37 4.43
C LYS A 411 -32.63 -17.71 3.76
N ILE A 412 -31.49 -18.30 4.09
CA ILE A 412 -31.05 -19.62 3.66
C ILE A 412 -30.93 -20.52 4.90
N PRO A 413 -31.86 -21.47 5.11
CA PRO A 413 -31.81 -22.37 6.26
C PRO A 413 -30.60 -23.32 6.23
N PRO A 414 -30.14 -23.83 7.39
CA PRO A 414 -29.08 -24.82 7.46
C PRO A 414 -29.39 -26.06 6.62
N GLY A 415 -28.37 -26.66 6.03
CA GLY A 415 -28.46 -27.83 5.15
C GLY A 415 -28.99 -27.52 3.73
N THR A 416 -29.32 -26.26 3.44
CA THR A 416 -29.79 -25.85 2.11
C THR A 416 -28.60 -25.71 1.15
N ARG A 417 -28.66 -26.36 -0.01
CA ARG A 417 -27.69 -26.12 -1.09
C ARG A 417 -27.99 -24.80 -1.75
N HIS A 418 -27.01 -23.92 -1.77
CA HIS A 418 -27.18 -22.61 -2.36
C HIS A 418 -25.90 -22.09 -3.01
N ARG A 419 -26.09 -21.07 -3.83
CA ARG A 419 -25.06 -20.25 -4.45
C ARG A 419 -25.60 -18.85 -4.65
N PHE A 420 -24.71 -17.88 -4.70
CA PHE A 420 -25.06 -16.51 -5.04
C PHE A 420 -24.05 -15.92 -6.03
N TRP A 421 -24.48 -14.91 -6.80
CA TRP A 421 -23.66 -14.21 -7.78
C TRP A 421 -24.24 -12.83 -8.10
N ALA A 422 -23.42 -11.96 -8.72
CA ALA A 422 -23.89 -10.70 -9.30
C ALA A 422 -24.65 -10.95 -10.61
N GLU A 423 -25.95 -10.61 -10.66
CA GLU A 423 -26.81 -10.90 -11.81
C GLU A 423 -26.54 -9.94 -12.99
N ALA A 424 -26.37 -10.49 -14.19
CA ALA A 424 -26.22 -9.71 -15.42
C ALA A 424 -27.56 -9.08 -15.88
N PRO A 425 -27.55 -7.91 -16.56
CA PRO A 425 -26.38 -7.12 -16.93
C PRO A 425 -25.81 -6.33 -15.75
N VAL A 426 -24.52 -6.52 -15.47
CA VAL A 426 -23.83 -5.85 -14.37
C VAL A 426 -23.51 -4.42 -14.80
N LYS A 427 -24.37 -3.47 -14.42
CA LYS A 427 -24.21 -2.03 -14.75
C LYS A 427 -23.55 -1.24 -13.61
N ALA A 428 -23.43 -1.84 -12.43
CA ALA A 428 -22.91 -1.23 -11.22
C ALA A 428 -22.41 -2.33 -10.26
N ASP A 429 -21.53 -1.96 -9.33
CA ASP A 429 -21.03 -2.87 -8.30
C ASP A 429 -22.19 -3.42 -7.45
N LEU A 430 -22.07 -4.69 -7.10
CA LEU A 430 -22.96 -5.36 -6.16
C LEU A 430 -22.41 -5.15 -4.75
N VAL A 431 -23.19 -4.53 -3.89
CA VAL A 431 -22.88 -4.33 -2.47
C VAL A 431 -23.99 -4.95 -1.65
N PHE A 432 -23.65 -5.86 -0.76
CA PHE A 432 -24.62 -6.53 0.10
C PHE A 432 -24.03 -6.86 1.47
N ARG A 433 -24.92 -7.03 2.44
CA ARG A 433 -24.61 -7.51 3.78
C ARG A 433 -24.96 -8.98 3.87
N VAL A 434 -24.07 -9.77 4.44
CA VAL A 434 -24.26 -11.18 4.76
C VAL A 434 -23.98 -11.42 6.24
N TRP A 435 -24.81 -12.25 6.87
CA TRP A 435 -24.59 -12.70 8.24
C TRP A 435 -25.21 -14.07 8.47
N VAL A 436 -24.82 -14.71 9.57
CA VAL A 436 -25.29 -16.05 9.93
C VAL A 436 -25.94 -16.08 11.32
N GLU A 437 -26.82 -17.04 11.57
CA GLU A 437 -27.34 -17.33 12.92
C GLU A 437 -27.45 -18.84 13.16
N PRO A 438 -27.10 -19.35 14.36
CA PRO A 438 -26.55 -18.63 15.50
C PRO A 438 -25.08 -18.21 15.30
N GLN A 439 -24.65 -17.16 16.02
CA GLN A 439 -23.32 -16.54 15.89
C GLN A 439 -22.26 -17.19 16.79
N ASP A 440 -22.67 -17.93 17.82
CA ASP A 440 -21.84 -18.45 18.91
C ASP A 440 -21.52 -19.94 18.77
N LEU A 441 -21.46 -20.45 17.54
CA LEU A 441 -21.04 -21.83 17.31
C LEU A 441 -19.54 -21.97 17.54
N GLU A 442 -19.13 -23.07 18.18
CA GLU A 442 -17.72 -23.47 18.30
C GLU A 442 -17.03 -23.59 16.92
N ARG A 443 -17.82 -23.91 15.89
CA ARG A 443 -17.44 -23.92 14.48
C ARG A 443 -18.51 -23.20 13.70
N GLY A 444 -18.18 -22.06 13.11
CA GLY A 444 -19.14 -21.23 12.42
C GLY A 444 -18.47 -20.21 11.53
N PHE A 445 -19.27 -19.65 10.63
CA PHE A 445 -18.90 -18.53 9.80
C PHE A 445 -18.71 -17.29 10.68
N ASP A 446 -17.46 -17.06 11.05
CA ASP A 446 -17.01 -15.96 11.89
C ASP A 446 -15.85 -15.20 11.23
N GLU A 447 -15.40 -14.13 11.90
CA GLU A 447 -14.30 -13.31 11.40
C GLU A 447 -13.00 -14.12 11.26
N ALA A 448 -12.73 -15.04 12.18
CA ALA A 448 -11.51 -15.85 12.16
C ALA A 448 -11.49 -16.79 10.95
N PHE A 449 -12.59 -17.47 10.66
CA PHE A 449 -12.77 -18.28 9.46
C PHE A 449 -12.55 -17.45 8.20
N LEU A 450 -13.25 -16.33 8.05
CA LEU A 450 -13.16 -15.49 6.84
C LEU A 450 -11.75 -14.98 6.60
N ARG A 451 -11.08 -14.49 7.65
CA ARG A 451 -9.69 -14.04 7.55
C ARG A 451 -8.76 -15.15 7.09
N ASN A 452 -8.88 -16.34 7.65
CA ASN A 452 -8.08 -17.50 7.27
C ASN A 452 -8.36 -17.99 5.85
N TYR A 453 -9.64 -18.07 5.49
CA TYR A 453 -10.09 -18.53 4.17
C TYR A 453 -9.62 -17.59 3.06
N LEU A 454 -9.84 -16.29 3.24
CA LEU A 454 -9.45 -15.27 2.27
C LEU A 454 -7.93 -15.06 2.25
N GLY A 455 -7.27 -15.08 3.40
CA GLY A 455 -5.81 -14.99 3.50
C GLY A 455 -5.12 -16.13 2.75
N TYR A 456 -5.58 -17.36 2.96
CA TYR A 456 -5.06 -18.52 2.25
C TYR A 456 -5.27 -18.46 0.73
N LEU A 457 -6.47 -18.09 0.28
CA LEU A 457 -6.77 -17.96 -1.15
C LEU A 457 -5.92 -16.87 -1.81
N ARG A 458 -5.73 -15.74 -1.11
CA ARG A 458 -4.89 -14.64 -1.57
C ARG A 458 -3.43 -15.05 -1.69
N ASP A 459 -2.90 -15.77 -0.69
CA ASP A 459 -1.53 -16.27 -0.77
C ASP A 459 -1.35 -17.27 -1.92
N CYS A 460 -2.36 -18.09 -2.20
CA CYS A 460 -2.34 -18.99 -3.36
C CYS A 460 -2.35 -18.19 -4.68
N GLU A 461 -3.17 -17.16 -4.78
CA GLU A 461 -3.24 -16.27 -5.94
C GLU A 461 -1.94 -15.50 -6.15
N ASP A 462 -1.39 -14.90 -5.09
CA ASP A 462 -0.13 -14.15 -5.09
C ASP A 462 1.05 -15.04 -5.51
N GLN A 463 1.00 -16.35 -5.19
CA GLN A 463 2.00 -17.33 -5.58
C GLN A 463 1.69 -18.04 -6.92
N ASN A 464 0.56 -17.72 -7.56
CA ASN A 464 0.07 -18.38 -8.77
C ASN A 464 -0.03 -19.92 -8.63
N ILE A 465 -0.45 -20.39 -7.46
CA ILE A 465 -0.68 -21.81 -7.16
C ILE A 465 -2.16 -22.10 -7.02
N GLN A 466 -2.57 -23.32 -7.36
CA GLN A 466 -3.94 -23.76 -7.16
C GLN A 466 -4.18 -24.05 -5.67
N PRO A 467 -5.25 -23.50 -5.06
CA PRO A 467 -5.60 -23.80 -3.68
C PRO A 467 -5.78 -25.30 -3.43
N SER A 468 -5.24 -25.79 -2.32
CA SER A 468 -5.37 -27.19 -1.93
C SER A 468 -6.80 -27.49 -1.51
N VAL A 469 -7.44 -28.46 -2.18
CA VAL A 469 -8.78 -28.95 -1.82
C VAL A 469 -8.85 -29.44 -0.37
N PHE A 470 -7.75 -29.95 0.19
CA PHE A 470 -7.69 -30.43 1.57
C PHE A 470 -7.67 -29.27 2.57
N GLN A 471 -6.91 -28.21 2.29
CA GLN A 471 -6.90 -27.00 3.12
C GLN A 471 -8.26 -26.30 3.05
N LEU A 472 -8.85 -26.17 1.86
CA LEU A 472 -10.17 -25.57 1.69
C LEU A 472 -11.26 -26.37 2.42
N ALA A 473 -11.21 -27.71 2.35
CA ALA A 473 -12.12 -28.56 3.11
C ALA A 473 -11.96 -28.39 4.62
N LEU A 474 -10.72 -28.24 5.12
CA LEU A 474 -10.44 -28.03 6.53
C LEU A 474 -10.93 -26.67 7.04
N LEU A 475 -10.64 -25.59 6.31
CA LEU A 475 -11.12 -24.24 6.64
C LEU A 475 -12.65 -24.19 6.58
N GLY A 476 -13.24 -24.70 5.50
CA GLY A 476 -14.69 -24.75 5.33
C GLY A 476 -15.37 -25.55 6.44
N TRP A 477 -14.82 -26.71 6.82
CA TRP A 477 -15.34 -27.47 7.96
C TRP A 477 -15.33 -26.68 9.27
N ASN A 478 -14.29 -25.89 9.50
CA ASN A 478 -14.18 -25.05 10.69
C ASN A 478 -15.14 -23.85 10.66
N GLY A 479 -15.45 -23.35 9.47
CA GLY A 479 -16.41 -22.27 9.23
C GLY A 479 -17.88 -22.69 9.08
N ASP A 480 -18.22 -23.96 9.36
CA ASP A 480 -19.54 -24.55 9.07
C ASP A 480 -19.94 -24.51 7.57
N THR A 481 -19.00 -24.20 6.67
CA THR A 481 -19.22 -24.04 5.24
C THR A 481 -18.65 -25.23 4.46
N LEU A 482 -19.51 -26.12 3.98
CA LEU A 482 -19.08 -27.24 3.13
C LEU A 482 -19.14 -26.87 1.65
N LEU A 483 -18.10 -27.22 0.90
CA LEU A 483 -18.12 -27.15 -0.56
C LEU A 483 -19.15 -28.16 -1.08
N SER A 484 -20.04 -27.76 -1.99
CA SER A 484 -21.10 -28.64 -2.47
C SER A 484 -20.68 -29.35 -3.77
N PRO A 485 -20.38 -30.67 -3.75
CA PRO A 485 -20.30 -31.51 -4.95
C PRO A 485 -21.71 -31.72 -5.55
N PRO A 486 -21.89 -32.54 -6.61
CA PRO A 486 -23.13 -32.60 -7.39
C PRO A 486 -24.40 -32.81 -6.56
N TRP A 487 -25.52 -32.26 -7.06
CA TRP A 487 -26.81 -32.15 -6.38
C TRP A 487 -27.42 -33.47 -5.87
N TRP A 488 -26.94 -34.61 -6.37
CA TRP A 488 -27.43 -35.95 -6.03
C TRP A 488 -26.79 -36.57 -4.78
N VAL A 489 -25.68 -36.01 -4.24
CA VAL A 489 -24.98 -36.59 -3.08
C VAL A 489 -25.73 -36.28 -1.78
N PRO A 490 -26.18 -37.27 -0.97
CA PRO A 490 -26.83 -37.03 0.31
C PRO A 490 -25.95 -36.24 1.30
N LEU A 491 -26.57 -35.37 2.12
CA LEU A 491 -25.83 -34.47 3.02
C LEU A 491 -24.95 -35.22 4.04
N TRP A 492 -25.41 -36.37 4.54
CA TRP A 492 -24.62 -37.16 5.49
C TRP A 492 -23.35 -37.75 4.85
N MET A 493 -23.41 -38.20 3.59
CA MET A 493 -22.24 -38.67 2.83
C MET A 493 -21.29 -37.51 2.57
N LEU A 494 -21.84 -36.34 2.25
CA LEU A 494 -21.07 -35.15 1.99
C LEU A 494 -20.29 -34.70 3.24
N ARG A 495 -20.94 -34.70 4.40
CA ARG A 495 -20.29 -34.41 5.69
C ARG A 495 -19.19 -35.41 5.99
N LEU A 496 -19.45 -36.71 5.78
CA LEU A 496 -18.43 -37.74 5.99
C LEU A 496 -17.22 -37.54 5.05
N PHE A 497 -17.47 -37.25 3.78
CA PHE A 497 -16.42 -37.00 2.80
C PHE A 497 -15.57 -35.76 3.15
N HIS A 498 -16.20 -34.64 3.53
CA HIS A 498 -15.49 -33.44 3.95
C HIS A 498 -14.71 -33.67 5.25
N PHE A 499 -15.25 -34.43 6.19
CA PHE A 499 -14.54 -34.79 7.41
C PHE A 499 -13.23 -35.54 7.09
N ILE A 500 -13.29 -36.52 6.17
CA ILE A 500 -12.12 -37.28 5.72
C ILE A 500 -11.11 -36.36 5.04
N LEU A 501 -11.55 -35.52 4.09
CA LEU A 501 -10.67 -34.56 3.40
C LEU A 501 -10.01 -33.59 4.37
N ALA A 502 -10.76 -33.03 5.31
CA ALA A 502 -10.30 -32.04 6.25
C ALA A 502 -9.34 -32.62 7.29
N HIS A 503 -9.76 -33.66 8.00
CA HIS A 503 -9.07 -34.12 9.21
C HIS A 503 -8.09 -35.24 8.92
N ILE A 504 -8.48 -36.22 8.10
CA ILE A 504 -7.62 -37.37 7.82
C ILE A 504 -6.56 -36.98 6.79
N LEU A 505 -6.97 -36.44 5.65
CA LEU A 505 -6.04 -36.08 4.59
C LEU A 505 -5.38 -34.74 4.88
N GLY A 506 -6.16 -33.70 5.14
CA GLY A 506 -5.63 -32.36 5.36
C GLY A 506 -4.77 -32.26 6.61
N ARG A 507 -5.38 -32.44 7.78
CA ARG A 507 -4.69 -32.23 9.06
C ARG A 507 -3.68 -33.33 9.41
N LEU A 508 -4.07 -34.61 9.34
CA LEU A 508 -3.20 -35.71 9.78
C LEU A 508 -2.11 -36.05 8.76
N PHE A 509 -2.44 -36.10 7.45
CA PHE A 509 -1.46 -36.46 6.41
C PHE A 509 -0.65 -35.28 5.89
N PHE A 510 -1.29 -34.15 5.58
CA PHE A 510 -0.62 -32.97 4.99
C PHE A 510 -0.24 -31.89 6.00
N GLY A 511 -0.61 -32.03 7.28
CA GLY A 511 -0.23 -31.08 8.35
C GLY A 511 -0.94 -29.73 8.28
N TYR A 512 -2.02 -29.62 7.50
CA TYR A 512 -2.80 -28.39 7.37
C TYR A 512 -3.47 -27.97 8.68
N GLN A 513 -3.61 -26.66 8.89
CA GLN A 513 -4.19 -26.09 10.09
C GLN A 513 -5.58 -25.49 9.82
N ALA A 514 -6.45 -25.55 10.83
CA ALA A 514 -7.80 -24.97 10.76
C ALA A 514 -7.80 -23.43 10.93
N SER A 515 -6.69 -22.88 11.42
CA SER A 515 -6.45 -21.44 11.56
C SER A 515 -4.93 -21.19 11.64
N TYR A 516 -4.49 -20.08 11.09
CA TYR A 516 -3.11 -19.57 11.06
C TYR A 516 -3.10 -18.17 11.71
N GLU A 517 -2.17 -17.94 12.63
CA GLU A 517 -2.11 -16.67 13.39
C GLU A 517 -1.75 -15.48 12.49
N GLU A 518 -1.08 -15.74 11.36
CA GLU A 518 -0.72 -14.76 10.35
C GLU A 518 -1.95 -14.12 9.69
N TYR A 519 -3.05 -14.87 9.57
CA TYR A 519 -4.30 -14.37 8.99
C TYR A 519 -5.26 -13.86 10.06
N SER A 520 -5.28 -14.49 11.24
CA SER A 520 -6.14 -14.14 12.37
C SER A 520 -5.33 -14.14 13.66
N PRO A 521 -4.60 -13.04 13.96
CA PRO A 521 -3.83 -12.94 15.18
C PRO A 521 -4.78 -12.98 16.37
N LYS A 522 -4.51 -13.85 17.35
CA LYS A 522 -5.26 -13.89 18.61
C LYS A 522 -5.17 -12.51 19.25
N ILE A 523 -6.31 -11.87 19.45
CA ILE A 523 -6.38 -10.70 20.31
C ILE A 523 -6.08 -11.23 21.72
N THR A 524 -4.84 -11.10 22.19
CA THR A 524 -4.53 -11.18 23.61
C THR A 524 -5.16 -9.97 24.28
N THR A 525 -6.43 -10.10 24.66
CA THR A 525 -7.00 -9.25 25.70
C THR A 525 -6.39 -9.71 27.02
N ASP A 526 -5.46 -8.92 27.54
CA ASP A 526 -5.07 -9.00 28.93
C ASP A 526 -6.34 -8.92 29.80
N ALA A 527 -6.53 -9.96 30.61
CA ALA A 527 -7.39 -10.03 31.79
C ALA A 527 -8.89 -9.68 31.65
N GLY A 528 -9.74 -10.71 31.64
CA GLY A 528 -10.78 -10.85 32.68
C GLY A 528 -11.98 -9.89 32.71
N ILE A 529 -12.24 -9.06 31.68
CA ILE A 529 -13.42 -8.19 31.67
C ILE A 529 -14.14 -8.28 30.32
N LEU A 530 -14.89 -9.36 30.09
CA LEU A 530 -16.07 -9.39 29.20
C LEU A 530 -16.92 -10.66 29.38
N LYS A 531 -17.01 -11.17 30.63
CA LYS A 531 -18.10 -12.06 31.05
C LYS A 531 -18.95 -11.33 32.09
N LYS A 532 -19.69 -10.32 31.66
CA LYS A 532 -20.91 -9.74 32.27
C LYS A 532 -21.22 -8.41 31.61
N ARG A 533 -21.95 -8.47 30.49
CA ARG A 533 -22.94 -7.49 30.00
C ARG A 533 -23.32 -7.89 28.58
N LEU A 534 -24.17 -8.90 28.48
CA LEU A 534 -25.47 -8.92 27.81
C LEU A 534 -26.06 -10.32 28.02
#